data_AF-A0A1G2HGH6-F1
#
_entry.id   AF-A0A1G2HGH6-F1
#
_cell.length_a   1.000
_cell.length_b   1.000
_cell.length_c   1.000
_cell.angle_alpha   90.00
_cell.angle_beta   90.00
_cell.angle_gamma   90.00
#
_symmetry.space_group_name_H-M   'P 1'
#
loop_
_entity.id
_entity.type
_entity.pdbx_description
1 polymer ?
#
loop_
_entity_poly.entity_id
_entity_poly.type
_entity_poly.pdbx_seq_one_letter_code
_entity_poly.pdbx_strand_id
1 'polypeptide(L)'
;MFENKEYIAFCPYVSRVNFEIEIFPKKHSPNFENTPVQSLSRLADLLNKSLNLLYKTLDNPAYNFFIHTAPMPTDKKKYPHYHWHIEIFPKTNTWAGIELGTGMEVLMVSPENAASHLRENI
;
A
#
# COMPACT_ATOMS: atom_id res chain seq x y z
N MET A 1 5.32 -2.52 -9.29
CA MET A 1 5.87 -1.27 -9.87
C MET A 1 7.37 -1.21 -9.66
N PHE A 2 7.85 -1.38 -8.43
CA PHE A 2 9.27 -1.44 -8.10
C PHE A 2 9.46 -2.39 -6.93
N GLU A 3 10.67 -2.91 -6.78
CA GLU A 3 11.01 -3.84 -5.71
C GLU A 3 12.44 -3.64 -5.26
N ASN A 4 12.72 -4.05 -4.02
CA ASN A 4 14.07 -4.23 -3.54
C ASN A 4 14.28 -5.71 -3.16
N LYS A 5 15.36 -6.00 -2.43
CA LYS A 5 15.69 -7.39 -2.04
C LYS A 5 14.66 -8.04 -1.12
N GLU A 6 13.91 -7.26 -0.33
CA GLU A 6 13.03 -7.76 0.74
C GLU A 6 11.57 -7.37 0.57
N TYR A 7 11.26 -6.36 -0.24
CA TYR A 7 9.93 -5.77 -0.36
C TYR A 7 9.58 -5.49 -1.83
N ILE A 8 8.28 -5.47 -2.11
CA ILE A 8 7.71 -5.13 -3.41
C ILE A 8 6.61 -4.10 -3.22
N ALA A 9 6.56 -3.10 -4.11
CA ALA A 9 5.53 -2.07 -4.15
C ALA A 9 4.78 -2.14 -5.49
N PHE A 10 3.46 -2.14 -5.45
CA PHE A 10 2.60 -2.29 -6.63
C PHE A 10 1.22 -1.67 -6.40
N CYS A 11 0.46 -1.46 -7.49
CA CYS A 11 -0.94 -1.08 -7.38
C CYS A 11 -1.77 -2.36 -7.25
N PRO A 12 -2.62 -2.51 -6.21
CA PRO A 12 -3.43 -3.70 -6.04
C PRO A 12 -4.46 -3.85 -7.15
N TYR A 13 -4.73 -5.08 -7.56
CA TYR A 13 -5.77 -5.37 -8.57
C TYR A 13 -7.17 -4.93 -8.12
N VAL A 14 -7.42 -4.89 -6.80
CA VAL A 14 -8.66 -4.40 -6.22
C VAL A 14 -8.35 -3.15 -5.41
N SER A 15 -7.98 -2.06 -6.08
CA SER A 15 -7.77 -0.78 -5.41
C SER A 15 -9.08 -0.21 -4.86
N ARG A 16 -8.99 0.53 -3.76
CA ARG A 16 -10.05 1.26 -3.07
C ARG A 16 -9.99 2.75 -3.35
N VAL A 17 -8.80 3.27 -3.71
CA VAL A 17 -8.61 4.64 -4.16
C VAL A 17 -7.79 4.69 -5.45
N ASN A 18 -7.97 5.74 -6.25
CA ASN A 18 -7.14 5.91 -7.45
C ASN A 18 -5.67 6.06 -7.04
N PHE A 19 -4.77 5.40 -7.77
CA PHE A 19 -3.32 5.42 -7.51
C PHE A 19 -2.92 4.86 -6.14
N GLU A 20 -3.72 3.95 -5.58
CA GLU A 20 -3.32 3.19 -4.40
C GLU A 20 -2.03 2.42 -4.63
N ILE A 21 -1.17 2.41 -3.62
CA ILE A 21 0.08 1.65 -3.62
C ILE A 21 0.11 0.76 -2.38
N GLU A 22 0.33 -0.53 -2.59
CA GLU A 22 0.59 -1.50 -1.54
C GLU A 22 2.08 -1.87 -1.50
N ILE A 23 2.61 -2.05 -0.30
CA ILE A 23 3.97 -2.55 -0.06
C ILE A 23 3.90 -3.83 0.76
N PHE A 24 4.40 -4.93 0.19
CA PHE A 24 4.47 -6.23 0.85
C PHE A 24 5.92 -6.67 1.08
N PRO A 25 6.23 -7.37 2.18
CA PRO A 25 7.46 -8.14 2.27
C PRO A 25 7.40 -9.34 1.33
N LYS A 26 8.52 -9.64 0.67
CA LYS A 26 8.65 -10.82 -0.20
C LYS A 26 8.65 -12.12 0.60
N LYS A 27 9.16 -12.09 1.83
CA LYS A 27 9.11 -13.20 2.76
C LYS A 27 7.85 -13.10 3.59
N HIS A 28 7.05 -14.17 3.58
CA HIS A 28 5.82 -14.24 4.37
C HIS A 28 6.09 -13.96 5.85
N SER A 29 5.39 -12.94 6.38
CA SER A 29 5.32 -12.63 7.79
C SER A 29 3.93 -12.10 8.14
N PRO A 30 3.27 -12.63 9.18
CA PRO A 30 1.98 -12.10 9.63
C PRO A 30 2.09 -10.82 10.47
N ASN A 31 3.21 -10.65 11.16
CA ASN A 31 3.40 -9.64 12.20
C ASN A 31 4.45 -8.63 11.76
N PHE A 32 4.11 -7.34 11.81
CA PHE A 32 4.99 -6.23 11.41
C PHE A 32 6.06 -6.00 12.47
N GLU A 33 5.68 -6.10 13.74
CA GLU A 33 6.53 -5.89 14.92
C GLU A 33 7.70 -6.88 15.00
N ASN A 34 7.60 -8.02 14.32
CA ASN A 34 8.67 -9.01 14.23
C ASN A 34 9.73 -8.65 13.16
N THR A 35 9.55 -7.55 12.42
CA THR A 35 10.47 -7.14 11.35
C THR A 35 11.79 -6.62 11.93
N PRO A 36 12.95 -7.20 11.54
CA PRO A 36 14.24 -6.73 12.03
C PRO A 36 14.53 -5.29 11.61
N VAL A 37 15.21 -4.53 12.47
CA VAL A 37 15.55 -3.11 12.22
C VAL A 37 16.31 -2.91 10.91
N GLN A 38 17.20 -3.83 10.56
CA GLN A 38 17.96 -3.77 9.29
C GLN A 38 17.03 -3.87 8.07
N SER A 39 15.93 -4.62 8.19
CA SER A 39 14.92 -4.75 7.13
C SER A 39 14.02 -3.52 7.06
N LEU A 40 13.72 -2.88 8.21
CA LEU A 40 12.96 -1.62 8.26
C LEU A 40 13.64 -0.50 7.47
N SER A 41 14.97 -0.44 7.43
CA SER A 41 15.69 0.53 6.59
C SER A 41 15.37 0.35 5.10
N ARG A 42 15.27 -0.89 4.62
CA ARG A 42 14.90 -1.19 3.22
C ARG A 42 13.43 -0.92 2.94
N LEU A 43 12.56 -1.18 3.93
CA LEU A 43 11.15 -0.80 3.85
C LEU A 43 11.00 0.72 3.74
N ALA A 44 11.72 1.48 4.56
CA ALA A 44 11.67 2.94 4.56
C ALA A 44 12.13 3.54 3.23
N ASP A 45 13.20 3.00 2.62
CA ASP A 45 13.63 3.39 1.27
C ASP A 45 12.53 3.16 0.23
N LEU A 46 11.87 1.99 0.27
CA LEU A 46 10.81 1.67 -0.67
C LEU A 46 9.57 2.54 -0.45
N LEU A 47 9.19 2.80 0.81
CA LEU A 47 8.09 3.70 1.18
C LEU A 47 8.37 5.12 0.70
N ASN A 48 9.58 5.65 0.94
CA ASN A 48 9.96 6.98 0.47
C ASN A 48 9.88 7.09 -1.06
N LYS A 49 10.37 6.07 -1.78
CA LYS A 49 10.22 6.00 -3.25
C LYS A 49 8.75 6.01 -3.68
N SER A 50 7.88 5.25 -3.04
CA SER A 50 6.43 5.26 -3.33
C SER A 50 5.82 6.65 -3.13
N LEU A 51 6.13 7.30 -2.00
CA LEU A 51 5.59 8.63 -1.69
C LEU A 51 6.12 9.70 -2.64
N ASN A 52 7.41 9.65 -3.00
CA ASN A 52 8.00 10.56 -3.97
C ASN A 52 7.40 10.35 -5.39
N LEU A 53 7.05 9.11 -5.73
CA LEU A 53 6.37 8.83 -6.99
C LEU A 53 4.99 9.48 -7.03
N LEU A 54 4.21 9.32 -5.95
CA LEU A 54 2.92 10.01 -5.81
C LEU A 54 3.08 11.54 -5.86
N TYR A 55 4.12 12.07 -5.21
CA TYR A 55 4.44 13.51 -5.24
C TYR A 55 4.63 14.02 -6.67
N LYS A 56 5.45 13.33 -7.47
CA LYS A 56 5.74 13.73 -8.86
C LYS A 56 4.54 13.54 -9.79
N THR A 57 3.82 12.42 -9.66
CA THR A 57 2.75 12.05 -10.60
C THR A 57 1.46 12.83 -10.33
N LEU A 58 1.16 13.17 -9.08
CA LEU A 58 -0.13 13.75 -8.67
C LEU A 58 0.00 15.17 -8.10
N ASP A 59 1.13 15.85 -8.36
CA ASP A 59 1.40 17.22 -7.88
C ASP A 59 1.23 17.40 -6.37
N ASN A 60 1.98 16.59 -5.61
CA ASN A 60 1.99 16.62 -4.14
C ASN A 60 0.60 16.47 -3.46
N PRO A 61 -0.09 15.34 -3.66
CA PRO A 61 -1.39 15.13 -3.05
C PRO A 61 -1.26 14.92 -1.54
N ALA A 62 -2.30 15.26 -0.79
CA ALA A 62 -2.44 14.74 0.58
C ALA A 62 -2.57 13.20 0.52
N TYR A 63 -2.01 12.48 1.49
CA TYR A 63 -2.12 11.03 1.57
C TYR A 63 -2.21 10.57 3.01
N ASN A 64 -2.74 9.36 3.19
CA ASN A 64 -2.58 8.59 4.42
C ASN A 64 -1.89 7.27 4.07
N PHE A 65 -1.24 6.63 5.04
CA PHE A 65 -0.83 5.24 4.89
C PHE A 65 -1.18 4.47 6.16
N PHE A 66 -1.36 3.17 6.00
CA PHE A 66 -1.79 2.28 7.06
C PHE A 66 -0.88 1.05 7.09
N ILE A 67 -0.52 0.61 8.29
CA ILE A 67 0.19 -0.66 8.47
C ILE A 67 -0.85 -1.71 8.85
N HIS A 68 -1.04 -2.68 7.96
CA HIS A 68 -1.94 -3.81 8.16
C HIS A 68 -1.12 -4.96 8.71
N THR A 69 -1.37 -5.33 9.97
CA THR A 69 -0.64 -6.40 10.65
C THR A 69 -1.58 -7.34 11.38
N ALA A 70 -1.16 -8.58 11.59
CA ALA A 70 -1.97 -9.56 12.29
C ALA A 70 -2.29 -9.06 13.71
N PRO A 71 -3.48 -9.39 14.24
CA PRO A 71 -3.80 -9.09 15.63
C PRO A 71 -2.75 -9.67 16.58
N MET A 72 -2.61 -9.06 17.76
CA MET A 72 -1.70 -9.55 18.78
C MET A 72 -2.00 -11.03 19.09
N PRO A 73 -0.98 -11.91 19.16
CA PRO A 73 -1.20 -13.32 19.43
C PRO A 73 -1.93 -13.49 20.77
N THR A 74 -3.18 -13.95 20.73
CA THR A 74 -3.83 -14.56 21.88
C THR A 74 -3.36 -16.01 21.96
N ASP A 75 -3.09 -16.50 23.16
CA ASP A 75 -2.44 -17.78 23.43
C ASP A 75 -2.73 -18.84 22.35
N LYS A 76 -1.67 -19.20 21.60
CA LYS A 76 -1.60 -20.26 20.55
C LYS A 76 -2.10 -19.91 19.15
N LYS A 77 -2.70 -18.75 18.87
CA LYS A 77 -3.09 -18.39 17.49
C LYS A 77 -1.94 -17.72 16.73
N LYS A 78 -1.26 -18.51 15.91
CA LYS A 78 -0.47 -18.00 14.79
C LYS A 78 -1.42 -17.69 13.63
N TYR A 79 -1.16 -16.62 12.88
CA TYR A 79 -1.96 -16.22 11.71
C TYR A 79 -1.22 -16.58 10.40
N PRO A 80 -1.00 -17.86 10.06
CA PRO A 80 -0.16 -18.25 8.92
C PRO A 80 -0.74 -17.86 7.55
N HIS A 81 -2.02 -17.47 7.50
CA HIS A 81 -2.67 -16.97 6.30
C HIS A 81 -2.54 -15.45 6.15
N TYR A 82 -2.18 -14.74 7.22
CA TYR A 82 -2.10 -13.29 7.21
C TYR A 82 -0.70 -12.85 6.76
N HIS A 83 -0.64 -11.84 5.92
CA HIS A 83 0.61 -11.27 5.43
C HIS A 83 0.56 -9.76 5.67
N TRP A 84 1.40 -9.27 6.58
CA TRP A 84 1.42 -7.85 6.86
C TRP A 84 1.85 -7.05 5.62
N HIS A 85 1.31 -5.85 5.47
CA HIS A 85 1.63 -4.94 4.38
C HIS A 85 1.36 -3.49 4.77
N ILE A 86 1.79 -2.56 3.92
CA ILE A 86 1.46 -1.14 4.01
C ILE A 86 0.54 -0.79 2.85
N GLU A 87 -0.54 -0.08 3.14
CA GLU A 87 -1.44 0.53 2.17
C GLU A 87 -1.19 2.05 2.15
N ILE A 88 -1.03 2.64 0.96
CA ILE A 88 -0.84 4.10 0.77
C ILE A 88 -2.02 4.64 -0.03
N PHE A 89 -2.77 5.54 0.59
CA PHE A 89 -4.01 6.10 0.07
C PHE A 89 -3.82 7.58 -0.28
N PRO A 90 -3.51 7.92 -1.55
CA PRO A 90 -3.51 9.31 -1.98
C PRO A 90 -4.95 9.85 -2.05
N LYS A 91 -5.15 11.07 -1.57
CA LYS A 91 -6.44 11.76 -1.61
C LYS A 91 -6.67 12.34 -3.00
N THR A 92 -7.30 11.54 -3.86
CA THR A 92 -7.64 11.94 -5.24
C THR A 92 -9.07 12.44 -5.36
N ASN A 93 -10.01 11.82 -4.65
CA ASN A 93 -11.43 12.16 -4.64
C ASN A 93 -11.97 12.28 -3.21
N THR A 94 -13.17 12.85 -3.07
CA THR A 94 -13.94 12.82 -1.81
C THR A 94 -15.14 11.90 -1.99
N TRP A 95 -15.31 10.94 -1.08
CA TRP A 95 -16.44 10.02 -1.08
C TRP A 95 -17.78 10.77 -0.96
N ALA A 96 -18.77 10.34 -1.72
CA ALA A 96 -20.08 10.95 -1.81
C ALA A 96 -21.19 9.95 -1.42
N GLY A 97 -22.43 10.23 -1.83
CA GLY A 97 -23.59 9.46 -1.39
C GLY A 97 -23.57 7.97 -1.79
N ILE A 98 -22.87 7.61 -2.88
CA ILE A 98 -22.74 6.21 -3.27
C ILE A 98 -21.78 5.50 -2.32
N GLU A 99 -20.55 5.99 -2.20
CA GLU A 99 -19.52 5.36 -1.37
C GLU A 99 -19.94 5.32 0.10
N LEU A 100 -20.53 6.40 0.61
CA LEU A 100 -21.01 6.48 1.99
C LEU A 100 -22.26 5.62 2.24
N GLY A 101 -23.14 5.50 1.24
CA GLY A 101 -24.40 4.78 1.37
C GLY A 101 -24.28 3.26 1.18
N THR A 102 -23.36 2.82 0.32
CA THR A 102 -23.20 1.40 -0.03
C THR A 102 -21.93 0.77 0.53
N GLY A 103 -20.94 1.58 0.90
CA GLY A 103 -19.60 1.10 1.24
C GLY A 103 -18.80 0.62 0.03
N MET A 104 -19.27 0.84 -1.20
CA MET A 104 -18.56 0.49 -2.42
C MET A 104 -17.77 1.67 -2.94
N GLU A 105 -16.48 1.48 -3.18
CA GLU A 105 -15.62 2.50 -3.77
C GLU A 105 -15.80 2.60 -5.30
N VAL A 106 -15.77 3.83 -5.82
CA VAL A 106 -15.81 4.11 -7.27
C VAL A 106 -14.45 4.63 -7.72
N LEU A 107 -13.77 3.84 -8.55
CA LEU A 107 -12.49 4.21 -9.16
C LEU A 107 -12.70 4.86 -10.53
N MET A 108 -11.93 5.92 -10.81
CA MET A 108 -11.89 6.56 -12.14
C MET A 108 -10.76 6.01 -13.00
N VAL A 109 -9.74 5.39 -12.38
CA VAL A 109 -8.56 4.86 -13.05
C VAL A 109 -8.40 3.39 -12.66
N SER A 110 -8.24 2.50 -13.65
CA SER A 110 -7.97 1.09 -13.36
C SER A 110 -6.57 0.92 -12.76
N PRO A 111 -6.33 -0.12 -11.94
CA PRO A 111 -5.02 -0.37 -11.36
C PRO A 111 -3.89 -0.52 -12.39
N GLU A 112 -4.19 -1.10 -13.55
CA GLU A 112 -3.23 -1.28 -14.64
C GLU A 112 -2.80 0.08 -15.24
N ASN A 113 -3.77 0.97 -15.44
CA ASN A 113 -3.53 2.32 -15.94
C ASN A 113 -2.79 3.15 -14.90
N ALA A 114 -3.19 3.08 -13.62
CA ALA A 114 -2.49 3.74 -12.52
C ALA A 114 -1.03 3.27 -12.42
N ALA A 115 -0.80 1.95 -12.49
CA ALA A 115 0.55 1.39 -12.47
C ALA A 115 1.38 1.78 -13.70
N SER A 116 0.77 1.88 -14.88
CA SER A 116 1.45 2.40 -16.08
C SER A 116 1.88 3.85 -15.89
N HIS A 117 0.96 4.71 -15.45
CA HIS A 117 1.20 6.13 -15.31
C HIS A 117 2.23 6.44 -14.21
N LEU A 118 2.19 5.71 -13.10
CA LEU A 118 3.20 5.81 -12.06
C LEU A 118 4.57 5.35 -12.58
N ARG A 119 4.66 4.30 -13.41
CA ARG A 119 5.94 3.84 -13.98
C ARG A 119 6.62 4.85 -14.90
N GLU A 120 5.85 5.66 -15.63
CA GLU A 120 6.38 6.72 -16.51
C GLU A 120 7.13 7.81 -15.72
N ASN A 121 6.87 7.93 -14.42
CA ASN A 121 7.38 8.99 -13.55
C ASN A 121 8.39 8.52 -12.49
N ILE A 122 8.85 7.27 -12.59
CA ILE A 122 9.87 6.68 -11.69
C ILE A 122 11.19 7.46 -11.80
#